data_AF-A0A2T0LXW8-F1
#
_entry.id   AF-A0A2T0LXW8-F1
#
_cell.length_a   1.000
_cell.length_b   1.000
_cell.length_c   1.000
_cell.angle_alpha   90.00
_cell.angle_beta   90.00
_cell.angle_gamma   90.00
#
_symmetry.space_group_name_H-M   'P 1'
#
loop_
_entity.id
_entity.type
_entity.pdbx_description
1 polymer ?
#
loop_
_entity_poly.entity_id
_entity_poly.type
_entity_poly.pdbx_seq_one_letter_code
_entity_poly.pdbx_strand_id
1 'polypeptide(L)'
;MQRLLGTARWDADQVRDDVRAIVVDRLGPGGVLIVDETGFVKKGTGSAGVQRQYTGTAGRIENAPVGVFLAYATPAWRALLDRRLCLPEHTWLADPGRCRAAGVPDGTGFATSPRWPPPWCPAALEAGVSAPWLIGDEVYGQDPRLRTALEQRRMGSCWPLRATGVSSLRASR
;
A
#
# COMPACT_ATOMS: atom_id res chain seq x y z
N MET A 1 13.48 21.43 -9.84
CA MET A 1 12.91 20.10 -9.57
C MET A 1 13.98 19.03 -9.28
N GLN A 2 15.03 18.89 -10.09
CA GLN A 2 16.10 17.89 -9.85
C GLN A 2 16.79 18.00 -8.48
N ARG A 3 17.03 19.22 -7.98
CA ARG A 3 17.60 19.42 -6.64
C ARG A 3 16.73 18.82 -5.53
N LEU A 4 15.41 19.07 -5.58
CA LEU A 4 14.46 18.55 -4.58
C LEU A 4 14.45 17.02 -4.53
N LEU A 5 14.51 16.37 -5.70
CA LEU A 5 14.43 14.92 -5.81
C LEU A 5 15.77 14.19 -5.62
N GLY A 6 16.89 14.87 -5.84
CA GLY A 6 18.21 14.22 -5.86
C GLY A 6 19.18 14.65 -4.76
N THR A 7 19.07 15.87 -4.22
CA THR A 7 20.12 16.44 -3.33
C THR A 7 19.58 17.19 -2.12
N ALA A 8 18.34 17.69 -2.16
CA ALA A 8 17.71 18.27 -0.99
C ALA A 8 17.48 17.16 0.05
N ARG A 9 17.82 17.46 1.31
CA ARG A 9 17.40 16.63 2.43
C ARG A 9 15.98 17.04 2.80
N TRP A 10 15.05 16.12 2.66
CA TRP A 10 13.66 16.29 3.10
C TRP A 10 13.25 15.01 3.80
N ASP A 11 12.43 15.17 4.84
CA ASP A 11 11.83 14.06 5.54
C ASP A 11 10.55 13.64 4.79
N ALA A 12 10.61 12.44 4.24
CA ALA A 12 9.54 11.85 3.45
C ALA A 12 8.27 11.59 4.27
N ASP A 13 8.41 11.28 5.55
CA ASP A 13 7.32 11.03 6.48
C ASP A 13 6.71 12.36 6.94
N GLN A 14 7.52 13.38 7.19
CA GLN A 14 7.03 14.73 7.51
C GLN A 14 6.21 15.32 6.35
N VAL A 15 6.70 15.21 5.11
CA VAL A 15 5.96 15.69 3.92
C VAL A 15 4.65 14.92 3.74
N ARG A 16 4.63 13.61 4.05
CA ARG A 16 3.38 12.84 4.06
C ARG A 16 2.41 13.40 5.11
N ASP A 17 2.89 13.68 6.32
CA ASP A 17 2.05 14.17 7.41
C ASP A 17 1.46 15.55 7.07
N ASP A 18 2.23 16.43 6.42
CA ASP A 18 1.75 17.71 5.88
C ASP A 18 0.66 17.51 4.82
N VAL A 19 0.88 16.60 3.86
CA VAL A 19 -0.13 16.26 2.84
C VAL A 19 -1.40 15.71 3.47
N ARG A 20 -1.26 14.83 4.46
CA ARG A 20 -2.40 14.27 5.20
C ARG A 20 -3.19 15.35 5.92
N ALA A 21 -2.52 16.29 6.59
CA ALA A 21 -3.18 17.40 7.27
C ALA A 21 -3.98 18.26 6.28
N ILE A 22 -3.40 18.60 5.12
CA ILE A 22 -4.11 19.33 4.05
C ILE A 22 -5.32 18.53 3.55
N VAL A 23 -5.17 17.22 3.41
CA VAL A 23 -6.26 16.34 2.99
C VAL A 23 -7.38 16.34 4.01
N VAL A 24 -7.08 16.17 5.30
CA VAL A 24 -8.11 16.16 6.36
C VAL A 24 -8.83 17.50 6.43
N ASP A 25 -8.10 18.62 6.38
CA ASP A 25 -8.65 19.98 6.41
C ASP A 25 -9.57 20.25 5.22
N ARG A 26 -9.17 19.81 4.03
CA ARG A 26 -9.91 20.12 2.81
C ARG A 26 -10.98 19.08 2.51
N LEU A 27 -10.66 17.78 2.46
CA LEU A 27 -11.52 16.71 1.91
C LEU A 27 -12.82 16.54 2.68
N GLY A 28 -12.84 16.93 3.96
CA GLY A 28 -13.99 16.73 4.81
C GLY A 28 -14.31 15.24 5.02
N PRO A 29 -15.35 14.95 5.81
CA PRO A 29 -15.66 13.58 6.22
C PRO A 29 -16.39 12.79 5.14
N GLY A 30 -16.47 11.47 5.33
CA GLY A 30 -17.39 10.60 4.58
C GLY A 30 -16.82 10.03 3.28
N GLY A 31 -15.53 10.20 3.02
CA GLY A 31 -14.84 9.57 1.90
C GLY A 31 -14.49 8.10 2.14
N VAL A 32 -13.85 7.49 1.16
CA VAL A 32 -13.44 6.08 1.17
C VAL A 32 -11.93 6.00 1.24
N LEU A 33 -11.42 5.13 2.12
CA LEU A 33 -10.01 4.74 2.13
C LEU A 33 -9.79 3.64 1.08
N ILE A 34 -8.72 3.75 0.31
CA ILE A 34 -8.37 2.82 -0.75
C ILE A 34 -6.95 2.33 -0.49
N VAL A 35 -6.76 1.02 -0.30
CA VAL A 35 -5.45 0.39 -0.18
C VAL A 35 -5.13 -0.39 -1.44
N ASP A 36 -3.93 -0.15 -2.01
CA ASP A 36 -3.50 -0.80 -3.24
C ASP A 36 -1.99 -0.97 -3.31
N GLU A 37 -1.52 -2.03 -3.97
CA GLU A 37 -0.11 -2.25 -4.27
C GLU A 37 0.23 -1.82 -5.70
N THR A 38 1.24 -0.97 -5.83
CA THR A 38 1.76 -0.56 -7.15
C THR A 38 3.21 -0.99 -7.31
N GLY A 39 3.48 -1.70 -8.42
CA GLY A 39 4.82 -2.12 -8.80
C GLY A 39 5.45 -1.17 -9.82
N PHE A 40 6.73 -0.87 -9.66
CA PHE A 40 7.45 0.06 -10.54
C PHE A 40 8.54 -0.68 -11.32
N VAL A 41 8.32 -1.01 -12.60
CA VAL A 41 9.32 -1.77 -13.38
C VAL A 41 10.68 -1.07 -13.44
N LYS A 42 11.76 -1.81 -13.14
CA LYS A 42 13.15 -1.33 -13.10
C LYS A 42 14.08 -2.29 -13.84
N LYS A 43 15.15 -1.76 -14.43
CA LYS A 43 16.19 -2.55 -15.11
C LYS A 43 17.41 -2.91 -14.24
N GLY A 44 17.59 -2.26 -13.08
CA GLY A 44 18.73 -2.48 -12.18
C GLY A 44 18.36 -3.11 -10.84
N THR A 45 19.37 -3.34 -9.98
CA THR A 45 19.25 -4.00 -8.66
C THR A 45 19.42 -3.06 -7.46
N GLY A 46 19.80 -1.80 -7.71
CA GLY A 46 20.15 -0.83 -6.66
C GLY A 46 18.96 -0.08 -6.04
N SER A 47 17.76 -0.17 -6.61
CA SER A 47 16.58 0.46 -6.00
C SER A 47 16.07 -0.37 -4.83
N ALA A 48 15.76 0.26 -3.70
CA ALA A 48 15.20 -0.38 -2.52
C ALA A 48 13.99 -1.26 -2.88
N GLY A 49 13.93 -2.49 -2.36
CA GLY A 49 12.83 -3.45 -2.59
C GLY A 49 12.77 -4.06 -3.99
N VAL A 50 13.68 -3.72 -4.90
CA VAL A 50 13.65 -4.27 -6.27
C VAL A 50 14.04 -5.75 -6.28
N GLN A 51 13.19 -6.56 -6.91
CA GLN A 51 13.44 -7.96 -7.23
C GLN A 51 12.43 -8.45 -8.27
N ARG A 52 12.60 -9.68 -8.77
CA ARG A 52 11.56 -10.36 -9.54
C ARG A 52 10.39 -10.72 -8.64
N GLN A 53 9.27 -10.05 -8.82
CA GLN A 53 8.02 -10.31 -8.10
C GLN A 53 6.83 -9.95 -8.98
N TYR A 54 5.65 -10.46 -8.64
CA TYR A 54 4.43 -10.09 -9.34
C TYR A 54 4.17 -8.60 -9.15
N THR A 55 3.81 -7.92 -10.23
CA THR A 55 3.36 -6.53 -10.20
C THR A 55 2.02 -6.46 -10.90
N GLY A 56 1.00 -5.94 -10.21
CA GLY A 56 -0.32 -5.70 -10.78
C GLY A 56 -0.25 -4.80 -12.01
N THR A 57 0.62 -3.76 -11.96
CA THR A 57 0.84 -2.82 -13.06
C THR A 57 1.33 -3.48 -14.35
N ALA A 58 2.19 -4.50 -14.28
CA ALA A 58 2.66 -5.22 -15.47
C ALA A 58 1.85 -6.50 -15.75
N GLY A 59 0.97 -6.91 -14.85
CA GLY A 59 0.18 -8.15 -14.93
C GLY A 59 1.03 -9.43 -14.90
N ARG A 60 2.32 -9.36 -14.56
CA ARG A 60 3.27 -10.47 -14.61
C ARG A 60 4.42 -10.28 -13.63
N ILE A 61 5.28 -11.30 -13.54
CA ILE A 61 6.52 -11.20 -12.75
C ILE A 61 7.53 -10.34 -13.51
N GLU A 62 7.88 -9.21 -12.92
CA GLU A 62 8.90 -8.29 -13.43
C GLU A 62 9.88 -7.93 -12.33
N ASN A 63 11.02 -7.37 -12.73
CA ASN A 63 11.93 -6.75 -11.77
C ASN A 63 11.37 -5.39 -11.35
N ALA A 64 10.79 -5.30 -10.16
CA ALA A 64 10.13 -4.10 -9.66
C ALA A 64 10.24 -4.02 -8.14
N PRO A 65 10.38 -2.83 -7.53
CA PRO A 65 9.91 -2.61 -6.19
C PRO A 65 8.39 -2.46 -6.18
N VAL A 66 7.77 -2.88 -5.07
CA VAL A 66 6.33 -2.75 -4.85
C VAL A 66 6.11 -1.83 -3.67
N GLY A 67 5.31 -0.79 -3.88
CA GLY A 67 4.83 0.06 -2.80
C GLY A 67 3.37 -0.23 -2.51
N VAL A 68 2.99 -0.17 -1.23
CA VAL A 68 1.60 -0.15 -0.79
C VAL A 68 1.22 1.29 -0.54
N PHE A 69 0.06 1.71 -1.04
CA PHE A 69 -0.43 3.07 -0.96
C PHE A 69 -1.79 3.11 -0.29
N LEU A 70 -2.04 4.15 0.50
CA LEU A 70 -3.36 4.46 1.06
C LEU A 70 -3.79 5.77 0.43
N ALA A 71 -4.92 5.73 -0.27
CA ALA A 71 -5.57 6.92 -0.78
C ALA A 71 -6.86 7.20 0.00
N TYR A 72 -7.27 8.46 -0.01
CA TYR A 72 -8.59 8.88 0.45
C TYR A 72 -9.30 9.56 -0.71
N ALA A 73 -10.56 9.18 -0.94
CA ALA A 73 -11.36 9.67 -2.04
C ALA A 73 -12.74 10.12 -1.55
N THR A 74 -13.15 11.29 -1.98
CA THR A 74 -14.52 11.81 -1.87
C THR A 74 -15.10 11.95 -3.29
N PRO A 75 -16.41 12.24 -3.45
CA PRO A 75 -16.99 12.42 -4.78
C PRO A 75 -16.32 13.50 -5.63
N ALA A 76 -15.70 14.48 -4.99
CA ALA A 76 -15.15 15.63 -5.66
C ALA A 76 -13.63 15.45 -5.95
N TRP A 77 -12.88 14.67 -5.17
CA TRP A 77 -11.42 14.62 -5.27
C TRP A 77 -10.80 13.42 -4.54
N ARG A 78 -9.52 13.15 -4.84
CA ARG A 78 -8.76 12.02 -4.27
C ARG A 78 -7.31 12.42 -4.00
N ALA A 79 -6.71 11.86 -2.95
CA ALA A 79 -5.32 12.12 -2.57
C ALA A 79 -4.66 10.90 -1.93
N LEU A 80 -3.34 10.79 -2.05
CA LEU A 80 -2.53 9.81 -1.31
C LEU A 80 -2.31 10.30 0.12
N LEU A 81 -2.61 9.45 1.09
CA LEU A 81 -2.44 9.71 2.53
C LEU A 81 -1.16 9.13 3.11
N ASP A 82 -0.68 8.02 2.54
CA ASP A 82 0.49 7.32 3.02
C ASP A 82 1.01 6.34 1.96
N ARG A 83 2.23 5.87 2.20
CA ARG A 83 2.96 4.95 1.35
C ARG A 83 3.92 4.13 2.18
N ARG A 84 4.07 2.85 1.86
CA ARG A 84 5.16 2.01 2.34
C ARG A 84 5.78 1.24 1.20
N LEU A 85 7.05 0.91 1.37
CA LEU A 85 7.78 0.06 0.44
C LEU A 85 7.77 -1.37 0.98
N CYS A 86 7.34 -2.34 0.16
CA CYS A 86 7.49 -3.75 0.48
C CYS A 86 8.96 -4.15 0.33
N LEU A 87 9.59 -4.53 1.44
CA LEU A 87 10.97 -5.03 1.47
C LEU A 87 10.94 -6.54 1.72
N PRO A 88 11.23 -7.40 0.72
CA PRO A 88 11.20 -8.85 0.88
C PRO A 88 12.13 -9.35 2.00
N GLU A 89 11.65 -10.18 2.92
CA GLU A 89 12.43 -10.64 4.09
C GLU A 89 13.75 -11.28 3.68
N HIS A 90 13.69 -12.28 2.80
CA HIS A 90 14.83 -13.12 2.49
C HIS A 90 15.85 -12.50 1.54
N THR A 91 15.48 -11.52 0.72
CA THR A 91 16.36 -10.93 -0.31
C THR A 91 16.79 -9.50 -0.02
N TRP A 92 16.09 -8.83 0.91
CA TRP A 92 16.39 -7.45 1.32
C TRP A 92 16.67 -7.36 2.82
N LEU A 93 15.73 -7.75 3.68
CA LEU A 93 15.90 -7.57 5.12
C LEU A 93 16.99 -8.49 5.71
N ALA A 94 17.26 -9.62 5.07
CA ALA A 94 18.38 -10.50 5.40
C ALA A 94 19.76 -9.95 4.98
N ASP A 95 19.82 -8.85 4.20
CA ASP A 95 21.06 -8.20 3.75
C ASP A 95 21.08 -6.71 4.16
N PRO A 96 21.55 -6.40 5.38
CA PRO A 96 21.67 -5.01 5.85
C PRO A 96 22.60 -4.16 4.99
N GLY A 97 23.61 -4.76 4.34
CA GLY A 97 24.54 -4.05 3.46
C GLY A 97 23.82 -3.51 2.23
N ARG A 98 22.98 -4.34 1.62
CA ARG A 98 22.11 -3.97 0.50
C ARG A 98 21.09 -2.89 0.88
N CYS A 99 20.46 -3.03 2.05
CA CYS A 99 19.54 -2.01 2.58
C CYS A 99 20.21 -0.64 2.73
N ARG A 100 21.38 -0.59 3.38
CA ARG A 100 22.13 0.67 3.53
C ARG A 100 22.57 1.26 2.20
N ALA A 101 23.05 0.45 1.26
CA ALA A 101 23.44 0.91 -0.07
C ALA A 101 22.26 1.54 -0.86
N ALA A 102 21.04 1.06 -0.62
CA ALA A 102 19.82 1.60 -1.22
C ALA A 102 19.17 2.73 -0.39
N GLY A 103 19.77 3.14 0.73
CA GLY A 103 19.26 4.20 1.61
C GLY A 103 18.06 3.79 2.47
N VAL A 104 17.87 2.49 2.72
CA VAL A 104 16.83 2.00 3.64
C VAL A 104 17.27 2.27 5.09
N PRO A 105 16.45 2.96 5.92
CA PRO A 105 16.78 3.20 7.32
C PRO A 105 16.96 1.90 8.12
N ASP A 106 17.89 1.90 9.07
CA ASP A 106 18.06 0.78 10.00
C ASP A 106 16.79 0.55 10.82
N GLY A 107 16.46 -0.72 11.10
CA GLY A 107 15.24 -1.08 11.81
C GLY A 107 13.95 -1.00 10.96
N THR A 108 14.06 -0.73 9.64
CA THR A 108 12.92 -0.87 8.73
C THR A 108 12.47 -2.33 8.73
N GLY A 109 11.31 -2.58 9.35
CA GLY A 109 10.72 -3.91 9.44
C GLY A 109 10.10 -4.39 8.12
N PHE A 110 9.65 -5.63 8.15
CA PHE A 110 8.93 -6.23 7.04
C PHE A 110 7.55 -5.60 6.84
N ALA A 111 7.34 -5.00 5.67
CA ALA A 111 6.01 -4.68 5.16
C ALA A 111 5.59 -5.78 4.19
N THR A 112 4.97 -6.84 4.71
CA THR A 112 4.23 -7.79 3.88
C THR A 112 3.09 -7.08 3.17
N SER A 113 2.99 -7.30 1.87
CA SER A 113 1.69 -7.53 1.22
C SER A 113 1.40 -9.03 1.44
N PRO A 114 0.32 -9.49 2.13
CA PRO A 114 -0.95 -8.84 2.52
C PRO A 114 -1.33 -9.03 4.01
N ARG A 115 -0.39 -9.39 4.89
CA ARG A 115 -0.71 -9.57 6.31
C ARG A 115 -0.75 -8.21 7.00
N TRP A 116 -1.96 -7.84 7.46
CA TRP A 116 -2.36 -6.69 8.27
C TRP A 116 -2.81 -5.45 7.47
N PRO A 117 -3.89 -4.71 7.86
CA PRO A 117 -4.00 -3.30 7.46
C PRO A 117 -2.77 -2.65 8.03
N PRO A 118 -1.83 -2.24 7.20
CA PRO A 118 -0.52 -1.92 7.72
C PRO A 118 -0.67 -0.71 8.68
N PRO A 119 0.17 -0.60 9.74
CA PRO A 119 -0.09 0.19 10.97
C PRO A 119 -0.42 1.68 10.78
N TRP A 120 -0.32 2.16 9.56
CA TRP A 120 -0.63 3.49 9.09
C TRP A 120 -2.08 3.71 8.65
N CYS A 121 -2.87 2.67 8.34
CA CYS A 121 -4.33 2.83 8.26
C CYS A 121 -4.90 3.34 9.60
N PRO A 122 -4.56 2.71 10.76
CA PRO A 122 -4.81 3.30 12.07
C PRO A 122 -4.25 4.72 12.20
N ALA A 123 -2.99 4.98 11.84
CA ALA A 123 -2.41 6.33 11.97
C ALA A 123 -3.11 7.40 11.12
N ALA A 124 -3.66 7.05 9.95
CA ALA A 124 -4.45 7.95 9.13
C ALA A 124 -5.79 8.27 9.79
N LEU A 125 -6.44 7.25 10.39
CA LEU A 125 -7.67 7.43 11.17
C LEU A 125 -7.42 8.27 12.42
N GLU A 126 -6.35 7.99 13.19
CA GLU A 126 -5.96 8.78 14.37
C GLU A 126 -5.59 10.23 14.00
N ALA A 127 -5.11 10.46 12.78
CA ALA A 127 -4.84 11.80 12.24
C ALA A 127 -6.12 12.55 11.78
N GLY A 128 -7.31 12.02 12.08
CA GLY A 128 -8.58 12.71 11.83
C GLY A 128 -9.24 12.39 10.48
N VAL A 129 -8.74 11.41 9.72
CA VAL A 129 -9.42 10.96 8.50
C VAL A 129 -10.69 10.21 8.89
N SER A 130 -11.85 10.82 8.59
CA SER A 130 -13.16 10.22 8.84
C SER A 130 -13.64 9.48 7.59
N ALA A 131 -13.47 8.15 7.58
CA ALA A 131 -13.86 7.30 6.46
C ALA A 131 -14.78 6.15 6.91
N PRO A 132 -16.03 6.08 6.41
CA PRO A 132 -16.93 4.96 6.70
C PRO A 132 -16.53 3.64 6.02
N TRP A 133 -15.68 3.67 4.99
CA TRP A 133 -15.32 2.49 4.20
C TRP A 133 -13.82 2.39 3.96
N LEU A 134 -13.31 1.15 4.00
CA LEU A 134 -12.02 0.76 3.41
C LEU A 134 -12.27 -0.19 2.23
N ILE A 135 -11.64 0.09 1.10
CA ILE A 135 -11.66 -0.77 -0.07
C ILE A 135 -10.23 -1.11 -0.50
N GLY A 136 -10.05 -2.23 -1.18
CA GLY A 136 -8.78 -2.66 -1.75
C GLY A 136 -8.96 -3.95 -2.52
N ASP A 137 -7.84 -4.52 -2.96
CA ASP A 137 -7.84 -5.80 -3.67
C ASP A 137 -8.29 -6.98 -2.80
N GLU A 138 -8.69 -8.07 -3.46
CA GLU A 138 -9.19 -9.30 -2.81
C GLU A 138 -8.24 -9.79 -1.71
N VAL A 139 -6.94 -9.67 -1.95
CA VAL A 139 -5.89 -10.19 -1.08
C VAL A 139 -6.00 -9.63 0.35
N TYR A 140 -6.48 -8.40 0.50
CA TYR A 140 -6.73 -7.77 1.79
C TYR A 140 -7.97 -8.36 2.47
N GLY A 141 -9.03 -8.62 1.71
CA GLY A 141 -10.26 -9.25 2.23
C GLY A 141 -10.07 -10.66 2.79
N GLN A 142 -8.99 -11.35 2.39
CA GLN A 142 -8.63 -12.67 2.90
C GLN A 142 -7.91 -12.62 4.26
N ASP A 143 -7.53 -11.44 4.78
CA ASP A 143 -6.91 -11.32 6.09
C ASP A 143 -7.98 -11.20 7.20
N PRO A 144 -8.15 -12.23 8.06
CA PRO A 144 -9.13 -12.17 9.14
C PRO A 144 -8.81 -11.07 10.16
N ARG A 145 -7.54 -10.71 10.33
CA ARG A 145 -7.12 -9.67 11.28
C ARG A 145 -7.56 -8.29 10.80
N LEU A 146 -7.43 -8.03 9.49
CA LEU A 146 -7.94 -6.82 8.85
C LEU A 146 -9.45 -6.69 9.09
N ARG A 147 -10.19 -7.76 8.79
CA ARG A 147 -11.64 -7.78 8.94
C ARG A 147 -12.07 -7.48 10.38
N THR A 148 -11.47 -8.16 11.36
CA THR A 148 -11.75 -7.90 12.78
C THR A 148 -11.43 -6.46 13.20
N ALA A 149 -10.32 -5.88 12.71
CA ALA A 149 -9.96 -4.50 13.03
C ALA A 149 -10.97 -3.48 12.45
N LEU A 150 -11.47 -3.72 11.24
CA LEU A 150 -12.48 -2.87 10.61
C LEU A 150 -13.84 -2.99 11.32
N GLU A 151 -14.22 -4.21 11.70
CA GLU A 151 -15.45 -4.49 12.47
C GLU A 151 -15.42 -3.78 13.83
N GLN A 152 -14.31 -3.86 14.57
CA GLN A 152 -14.14 -3.15 15.85
C GLN A 152 -14.25 -1.63 15.71
N ARG A 153 -13.82 -1.09 14.57
CA ARG A 153 -13.93 0.35 14.24
C ARG A 153 -15.27 0.72 13.60
N ARG A 154 -16.20 -0.23 13.42
CA ARG A 154 -17.50 -0.06 12.73
C ARG A 154 -17.34 0.52 11.32
N MET A 155 -16.27 0.16 10.63
CA MET A 155 -16.01 0.55 9.25
C MET A 155 -16.50 -0.54 8.30
N GLY A 156 -17.16 -0.12 7.22
CA GLY A 156 -17.49 -1.00 6.11
C GLY A 156 -16.23 -1.42 5.34
N SER A 157 -16.28 -2.59 4.72
CA SER A 157 -15.21 -3.06 3.83
C SER A 157 -15.78 -3.63 2.54
N CYS A 158 -15.17 -3.31 1.40
CA CYS A 158 -15.51 -3.89 0.11
C CYS A 158 -14.27 -4.49 -0.53
N TRP A 159 -14.37 -5.77 -0.89
CA TRP A 159 -13.29 -6.54 -1.52
C TRP A 159 -13.83 -7.19 -2.79
N PRO A 160 -13.14 -7.07 -3.94
CA PRO A 160 -13.53 -7.79 -5.14
C PRO A 160 -13.40 -9.30 -4.90
N LEU A 161 -14.38 -10.07 -5.37
CA LEU A 161 -14.32 -11.53 -5.35
C LEU A 161 -13.60 -12.03 -6.60
N ARG A 162 -12.62 -12.91 -6.44
CA ARG A 162 -12.09 -13.67 -7.58
C ARG A 162 -12.95 -14.89 -7.79
N ALA A 163 -13.59 -14.98 -8.95
CA ALA A 163 -14.24 -16.21 -9.37
C ALA A 163 -13.16 -17.26 -9.68
N THR A 164 -12.77 -18.07 -8.69
CA THR A 164 -11.99 -19.28 -8.94
C THR A 164 -12.94 -20.40 -9.34
N GLY A 165 -13.31 -20.45 -10.63
CA GLY A 165 -14.09 -21.55 -11.19
C GLY A 165 -14.26 -21.42 -12.71
N VAL A 166 -13.52 -22.22 -13.48
CA VAL A 166 -14.00 -22.63 -14.81
C VAL A 166 -15.07 -23.69 -14.55
N SER A 167 -16.33 -23.26 -14.47
CA SER A 167 -17.46 -24.18 -14.49
C SER A 167 -17.59 -24.71 -15.91
N SER A 168 -16.98 -25.85 -16.22
CA SER A 168 -17.38 -26.61 -17.40
C SER A 168 -18.81 -27.10 -17.15
N LEU A 169 -19.80 -26.41 -17.72
CA LEU A 169 -21.17 -26.90 -17.83
C LEU A 169 -21.14 -28.16 -18.71
N ARG A 170 -20.98 -29.34 -18.10
CA ARG A 170 -21.46 -30.57 -18.72
C ARG A 170 -22.97 -30.59 -18.55
N ALA A 171 -23.67 -30.23 -19.62
CA ALA A 171 -25.08 -30.54 -19.75
C ALA A 171 -25.23 -32.07 -19.87
N SER A 172 -25.71 -32.72 -18.81
CA SER A 172 -26.31 -34.05 -18.93
C SER A 172 -27.75 -33.89 -19.40
N ARG A 173 -28.05 -34.47 -20.56
CA ARG A 173 -29.42 -34.75 -21.01
C ARG A 173 -30.06 -35.85 -20.18
#